data_AF-A0A7Z0N848-F1
#
_entry.id   AF-A0A7Z0N848-F1
#
_cell.length_a   1.000
_cell.length_b   1.000
_cell.length_c   1.000
_cell.angle_alpha   90.00
_cell.angle_beta   90.00
_cell.angle_gamma   90.00
#
_symmetry.space_group_name_H-M   'P 1'
#
loop_
_entity.id
_entity.type
_entity.pdbx_description
1 polymer ?
#
loop_
_entity_poly.entity_id
_entity_poly.type
_entity_poly.pdbx_seq_one_letter_code
_entity_poly.pdbx_strand_id
1 'polypeptide(L)'
;MVWLKRLLILSGVGLLSLVGWLWLTMLSPWFYDRPDDLPTIEQRTHQVFVYGTLRYAPVRLVVMGSFGAPKDAVLEGYQRNGLDLSPQPGSNVKGLLLRVDADELSRLDRYERLGVRYERRTITLDDGTRAWVYLRLTEEQNAFVPHADFPFALIP
;
A
#
# COMPACT_ATOMS: atom_id res chain seq x y z
N MET A 1 -43.07 -2.14 11.29
CA MET A 1 -42.58 -1.65 9.97
C MET A 1 -41.69 -0.41 10.05
N VAL A 2 -42.12 0.69 10.69
CA VAL A 2 -41.38 1.98 10.71
C VAL A 2 -40.05 1.89 11.47
N TRP A 3 -40.01 1.18 12.59
CA TRP A 3 -38.78 0.97 13.37
C TRP A 3 -37.73 0.14 12.63
N LEU A 4 -38.14 -0.89 11.89
CA LEU A 4 -37.25 -1.68 11.05
C LEU A 4 -36.67 -0.83 9.90
N LYS A 5 -37.50 0.01 9.26
CA LYS A 5 -37.03 0.96 8.24
C LYS A 5 -36.03 1.97 8.81
N ARG A 6 -36.28 2.52 10.00
CA ARG A 6 -35.36 3.45 10.68
C ARG A 6 -34.04 2.78 11.06
N LEU A 7 -34.09 1.53 11.56
CA LEU A 7 -32.89 0.76 11.86
C LEU A 7 -32.05 0.53 10.60
N LEU A 8 -32.67 0.11 9.50
CA LEU A 8 -31.98 -0.10 8.22
C LEU A 8 -31.36 1.20 7.67
N ILE A 9 -32.07 2.32 7.79
CA ILE A 9 -31.54 3.64 7.37
C ILE A 9 -30.33 4.03 8.24
N LEU A 10 -30.44 3.91 9.56
CA LEU A 10 -29.33 4.24 10.47
C LEU A 10 -28.11 3.36 10.24
N SER A 11 -28.30 2.05 10.03
CA SER A 11 -27.22 1.14 9.67
C SER A 11 -26.59 1.49 8.33
N GLY A 12 -27.41 1.86 7.33
CA GLY A 12 -26.93 2.30 6.02
C GLY A 12 -26.11 3.58 6.10
N VAL A 13 -26.58 4.59 6.85
CA VAL A 13 -25.83 5.83 7.08
C VAL A 13 -24.53 5.56 7.81
N GLY A 14 -24.54 4.75 8.88
CA GLY A 14 -23.33 4.37 9.61
C GLY A 14 -22.30 3.66 8.73
N LEU A 15 -22.74 2.75 7.85
CA LEU A 15 -21.87 2.08 6.90
C LEU A 15 -21.26 3.06 5.89
N LEU A 16 -22.07 3.96 5.32
CA LEU A 16 -21.59 4.98 4.39
C LEU A 16 -20.59 5.94 5.05
N SER A 17 -20.84 6.36 6.30
CA SER A 17 -19.90 7.16 7.07
C SER A 17 -18.57 6.44 7.30
N LEU A 18 -18.61 5.14 7.63
CA LEU A 18 -17.39 4.34 7.81
C LEU A 18 -16.60 4.19 6.51
N VAL A 19 -17.28 3.89 5.40
CA VAL A 19 -16.65 3.78 4.07
C VAL A 19 -16.05 5.11 3.65
N GLY A 20 -16.79 6.21 3.82
CA GLY A 20 -16.31 7.56 3.53
C GLY A 20 -15.09 7.94 4.37
N TRP A 21 -15.10 7.62 5.68
CA TRP A 21 -13.96 7.86 6.57
C TRP A 21 -12.72 7.03 6.21
N LEU A 22 -12.88 5.74 5.87
CA LEU A 22 -11.77 4.91 5.39
C LEU A 22 -11.19 5.43 4.09
N TRP A 23 -12.03 5.82 3.13
CA TRP A 23 -11.57 6.45 1.89
C TRP A 23 -10.82 7.75 2.17
N LEU A 24 -11.39 8.61 3.04
CA LEU A 24 -10.80 9.89 3.40
C LEU A 24 -9.41 9.73 4.04
N THR A 25 -9.23 8.74 4.92
CA THR A 25 -7.99 8.57 5.68
C THR A 25 -6.93 7.75 4.96
N MET A 26 -7.31 6.84 4.06
CA MET A 26 -6.35 5.91 3.42
C MET A 26 -6.12 6.17 1.92
N LEU A 27 -7.08 6.73 1.20
CA LEU A 27 -7.01 6.89 -0.27
C LEU A 27 -7.07 8.35 -0.74
N SER A 28 -7.60 9.24 0.10
CA SER A 28 -7.78 10.64 -0.23
C SER A 28 -6.47 11.30 -0.66
N PRO A 29 -6.50 12.12 -1.73
CA PRO A 29 -5.37 12.93 -2.13
C PRO A 29 -5.02 14.05 -1.13
N TRP A 30 -5.87 14.35 -0.14
CA TRP A 30 -5.70 15.52 0.72
C TRP A 30 -4.81 15.32 1.95
N PHE A 31 -4.56 14.08 2.38
CA PHE A 31 -3.84 13.78 3.62
C PHE A 31 -2.47 13.12 3.41
N TYR A 32 -2.03 13.05 2.15
CA TYR A 32 -0.71 12.54 1.79
C TYR A 32 -0.08 13.44 0.74
N ASP A 33 0.94 14.18 1.17
CA ASP A 33 1.86 14.87 0.28
C ASP A 33 3.02 13.93 -0.02
N ARG A 34 3.18 13.59 -1.29
CA ARG A 34 4.33 12.79 -1.76
C ARG A 34 5.59 13.64 -1.54
N PRO A 35 6.60 13.15 -0.80
CA PRO A 35 7.86 13.87 -0.67
C PRO A 35 8.49 14.22 -2.02
N ASP A 36 8.95 15.47 -2.18
CA ASP A 36 9.47 16.01 -3.44
C ASP A 36 10.81 15.36 -3.89
N ASP A 37 11.49 14.68 -2.96
CA ASP A 37 12.74 13.97 -3.20
C ASP A 37 12.55 12.59 -3.86
N LEU A 38 11.29 12.12 -3.98
CA LEU A 38 11.01 10.84 -4.60
C LEU A 38 11.10 10.91 -6.13
N PRO A 39 11.70 9.90 -6.79
CA PRO A 39 11.83 9.88 -8.23
C PRO A 39 10.46 9.86 -8.92
N THR A 40 10.37 10.61 -10.02
CA THR A 40 9.19 10.65 -10.90
C THR A 40 8.87 9.25 -11.42
N ILE A 41 7.59 8.89 -11.43
CA ILE A 41 7.13 7.63 -11.99
C ILE A 41 7.20 7.73 -13.52
N GLU A 42 7.94 6.81 -14.15
CA GLU A 42 8.00 6.70 -15.60
C GLU A 42 6.63 6.25 -16.16
N GLN A 43 6.21 6.83 -17.29
CA GLN A 43 4.95 6.51 -17.96
C GLN A 43 5.02 5.18 -18.73
N ARG A 44 5.13 4.07 -17.99
CA ARG A 44 5.17 2.70 -18.51
C ARG A 44 4.51 1.72 -17.54
N THR A 45 4.37 0.47 -17.97
CA THR A 45 3.98 -0.61 -17.05
C THR A 45 5.14 -0.92 -16.11
N HIS A 46 4.83 -0.96 -14.82
CA HIS A 46 5.71 -1.33 -13.73
C HIS A 46 5.31 -2.69 -13.17
N GLN A 47 6.30 -3.37 -12.59
CA GLN A 47 6.10 -4.64 -11.92
C GLN A 47 6.26 -4.41 -10.42
N VAL A 48 5.28 -4.83 -9.62
CA VAL A 48 5.27 -4.62 -8.17
C VAL A 48 5.03 -5.96 -7.48
N PHE A 49 5.97 -6.40 -6.66
CA PHE A 49 5.83 -7.58 -5.83
C PHE A 49 5.13 -7.21 -4.51
N VAL A 50 4.02 -7.88 -4.22
CA VAL A 50 3.22 -7.67 -3.01
C VAL A 50 3.11 -8.95 -2.18
N TYR A 51 3.30 -8.81 -0.88
CA TYR A 51 3.30 -9.94 0.07
C TYR A 51 2.27 -9.78 1.21
N GLY A 52 1.61 -8.61 1.27
CA GLY A 52 0.66 -8.22 2.33
C GLY A 52 -0.80 -8.11 1.87
N THR A 53 -1.49 -7.05 2.27
CA THR A 53 -2.93 -6.82 2.05
C THR A 53 -3.30 -6.70 0.57
N LEU A 54 -2.40 -6.19 -0.27
CA LEU A 54 -2.59 -6.09 -1.72
C LEU A 54 -2.72 -7.46 -2.44
N ARG A 55 -2.51 -8.57 -1.72
CA ARG A 55 -2.84 -9.91 -2.23
C ARG A 55 -4.35 -10.13 -2.39
N TYR A 56 -5.17 -9.40 -1.64
CA TYR A 56 -6.62 -9.53 -1.69
C TYR A 56 -7.23 -8.67 -2.82
N ALA A 57 -8.01 -9.29 -3.70
CA ALA A 57 -8.61 -8.64 -4.86
C ALA A 57 -9.48 -7.40 -4.51
N PRO A 58 -10.30 -7.41 -3.44
CA PRO A 58 -11.07 -6.22 -3.06
C PRO A 58 -10.19 -5.04 -2.66
N VAL A 59 -9.05 -5.30 -2.00
CA VAL A 59 -8.10 -4.25 -1.62
C VAL A 59 -7.48 -3.63 -2.86
N ARG A 60 -7.08 -4.44 -3.85
CA ARG A 60 -6.58 -3.92 -5.13
C ARG A 60 -7.61 -3.08 -5.86
N LEU A 61 -8.86 -3.51 -5.91
CA LEU A 61 -9.92 -2.72 -6.55
C LEU A 61 -10.07 -1.35 -5.89
N VAL A 62 -10.08 -1.30 -4.56
CA VAL A 62 -10.21 -0.04 -3.81
C VAL A 62 -8.98 0.85 -4.05
N VAL A 63 -7.77 0.31 -3.92
CA VAL A 63 -6.52 1.08 -3.97
C VAL A 63 -6.13 1.46 -5.41
N MET A 64 -6.09 0.48 -6.31
CA MET A 64 -5.63 0.67 -7.69
C MET A 64 -6.76 1.11 -8.62
N GLY A 65 -8.04 0.94 -8.24
CA GLY A 65 -9.18 1.12 -9.14
C GLY A 65 -9.39 -0.07 -10.09
N SER A 66 -8.57 -1.11 -9.98
CA SER A 66 -8.63 -2.31 -10.83
C SER A 66 -8.28 -3.55 -10.00
N PHE A 67 -8.72 -4.73 -10.45
CA PHE A 67 -8.27 -5.99 -9.86
C PHE A 67 -6.83 -6.37 -10.27
N GLY A 68 -6.29 -5.70 -11.29
CA GLY A 68 -5.05 -6.07 -11.97
C GLY A 68 -5.07 -7.47 -12.57
N ALA A 69 -3.91 -7.91 -13.06
CA ALA A 69 -3.63 -9.28 -13.47
C ALA A 69 -2.51 -9.86 -12.59
N PRO A 70 -2.79 -10.21 -11.33
CA PRO A 70 -1.78 -10.74 -10.42
C PRO A 70 -1.26 -12.09 -10.92
N LYS A 71 0.04 -12.31 -10.78
CA LYS A 71 0.66 -13.62 -10.97
C LYS A 71 1.29 -14.07 -9.66
N ASP A 72 1.25 -15.36 -9.36
CA ASP A 72 2.01 -15.89 -8.23
C ASP A 72 3.51 -15.68 -8.47
N ALA A 73 4.23 -15.24 -7.44
CA ALA A 73 5.66 -14.98 -7.49
C ALA A 73 6.30 -15.32 -6.14
N VAL A 74 7.59 -15.65 -6.18
CA VAL A 74 8.39 -15.95 -4.99
C VAL A 74 9.58 -15.01 -4.92
N LEU A 75 9.79 -14.46 -3.73
CA LEU A 75 10.98 -13.68 -3.40
C LEU A 75 11.92 -14.54 -2.57
N GLU A 76 13.10 -14.85 -3.11
CA GLU A 76 14.13 -15.65 -2.45
C GLU A 76 15.11 -14.78 -1.65
N GLY A 77 15.69 -15.35 -0.59
CA GLY A 77 16.67 -14.67 0.25
C GLY A 77 16.05 -13.68 1.25
N TYR A 78 14.73 -13.72 1.43
CA TYR A 78 14.01 -12.88 2.38
C TYR A 78 13.07 -13.72 3.25
N GLN A 79 12.86 -13.23 4.46
CA GLN A 79 11.85 -13.74 5.38
C GLN A 79 10.84 -12.64 5.69
N ARG A 80 9.58 -13.02 5.76
CA ARG A 80 8.51 -12.14 6.23
C ARG A 80 8.40 -12.19 7.75
N ASN A 81 8.59 -11.04 8.39
CA ASN A 81 8.44 -10.84 9.84
C ASN A 81 7.27 -9.88 10.09
N GLY A 82 6.04 -10.43 10.15
CA GLY A 82 4.82 -9.63 10.30
C GLY A 82 4.51 -8.77 9.07
N LEU A 83 4.68 -7.46 9.20
CA LEU A 83 4.50 -6.48 8.11
C LEU A 83 5.82 -6.18 7.36
N ASP A 84 6.95 -6.66 7.89
CA ASP A 84 8.28 -6.31 7.42
C ASP A 84 8.94 -7.49 6.68
N LEU A 85 9.92 -7.17 5.84
CA LEU A 85 10.78 -8.12 5.15
C LEU A 85 12.22 -7.95 5.66
N SER A 86 12.83 -9.05 6.07
CA SER A 86 14.23 -9.07 6.51
C SER A 86 15.03 -10.01 5.60
N PRO A 87 16.26 -9.66 5.22
CA PRO A 87 17.13 -10.58 4.48
C PRO A 87 17.37 -11.86 5.28
N GLN A 88 17.12 -13.01 4.67
CA GLN A 88 17.41 -14.32 5.25
C GLN A 88 17.77 -15.29 4.11
N PRO A 89 19.07 -15.60 3.92
CA PRO A 89 19.50 -16.54 2.90
C PRO A 89 18.81 -17.90 3.03
N GLY A 90 18.35 -18.46 1.91
CA GLY A 90 17.63 -19.74 1.87
C GLY A 90 16.17 -19.69 2.29
N SER A 91 15.63 -18.51 2.61
CA SER A 91 14.22 -18.29 2.94
C SER A 91 13.47 -17.71 1.75
N ASN A 92 12.18 -18.06 1.62
CA ASN A 92 11.35 -17.69 0.48
C ASN A 92 10.03 -17.06 0.95
N VAL A 93 9.64 -15.94 0.34
CA VAL A 93 8.36 -15.27 0.58
C VAL A 93 7.45 -15.43 -0.63
N LYS A 94 6.31 -16.08 -0.43
CA LYS A 94 5.25 -16.19 -1.46
C LYS A 94 4.42 -14.92 -1.50
N GLY A 95 4.31 -14.33 -2.67
CA GLY A 95 3.54 -13.11 -2.92
C GLY A 95 2.85 -13.15 -4.28
N LEU A 96 2.43 -11.98 -4.73
CA LEU A 96 1.91 -11.76 -6.07
C LEU A 96 2.75 -10.70 -6.77
N LEU A 97 2.99 -10.91 -8.06
CA LEU A 97 3.50 -9.91 -8.97
C LEU A 97 2.34 -9.20 -9.66
N LEU A 98 2.24 -7.90 -9.44
CA LEU A 98 1.27 -7.01 -10.08
C LEU A 98 1.93 -6.29 -11.25
N ARG A 99 1.21 -6.20 -12.37
CA ARG A 99 1.54 -5.29 -13.47
C ARG A 99 0.64 -4.07 -13.33
N VAL A 100 1.24 -2.91 -13.15
CA VAL A 100 0.53 -1.66 -12.89
C VAL A 100 0.99 -0.56 -13.83
N ASP A 101 0.10 0.34 -14.22
CA ASP A 101 0.49 1.57 -14.92
C ASP A 101 1.04 2.63 -13.95
N ALA A 102 1.39 3.81 -14.48
CA ALA A 102 1.94 4.89 -13.67
C ALA A 102 0.93 5.47 -12.66
N ASP A 103 -0.35 5.53 -13.03
CA ASP A 103 -1.41 6.08 -12.17
C ASP A 103 -1.74 5.10 -11.04
N GLU A 104 -1.84 3.81 -11.36
CA GLU A 104 -1.98 2.72 -10.40
C GLU A 104 -0.78 2.68 -9.45
N LEU A 105 0.45 2.83 -9.96
CA LEU A 105 1.65 2.91 -9.12
C LEU A 105 1.63 4.14 -8.21
N SER A 106 1.17 5.30 -8.69
CA SER A 106 1.02 6.48 -7.85
C SER A 106 -0.03 6.28 -6.75
N ARG A 107 -1.12 5.56 -7.02
CA ARG A 107 -2.12 5.21 -6.02
C ARG A 107 -1.57 4.22 -4.98
N LEU A 108 -0.76 3.26 -5.41
CA LEU A 108 -0.05 2.35 -4.52
C LEU A 108 0.94 3.09 -3.61
N ASP A 109 1.77 3.97 -4.19
CA ASP A 109 2.71 4.81 -3.43
C ASP A 109 1.98 5.61 -2.33
N ARG A 110 0.78 6.11 -2.60
CA ARG A 110 -0.05 6.81 -1.61
C ARG A 110 -0.58 5.87 -0.53
N TYR A 111 -1.14 4.72 -0.91
CA TYR A 111 -1.67 3.74 0.04
C TYR A 111 -0.61 3.24 1.01
N GLU A 112 0.60 2.99 0.51
CA GLU A 112 1.76 2.57 1.30
C GLU A 112 2.48 3.76 1.97
N ARG A 113 2.03 5.00 1.75
CA ARG A 113 2.66 6.23 2.27
C ARG A 113 4.17 6.25 2.01
N LEU A 114 4.54 6.12 0.74
CA LEU A 114 5.93 6.10 0.27
C LEU A 114 6.72 7.30 0.84
N GLY A 115 7.91 7.05 1.37
CA GLY A 115 8.79 8.06 1.99
C GLY A 115 8.48 8.38 3.45
N VAL A 116 7.32 7.98 3.98
CA VAL A 116 6.95 8.19 5.40
C VAL A 116 6.90 6.88 6.18
N ARG A 117 6.37 5.82 5.56
CA ARG A 117 6.23 4.50 6.22
C ARG A 117 7.00 3.41 5.50
N TYR A 118 6.99 3.45 4.18
CA TYR A 118 7.66 2.50 3.32
C TYR A 118 8.56 3.21 2.31
N GLU A 119 9.63 2.55 1.89
CA GLU A 119 10.44 2.88 0.72
C GLU A 119 10.20 1.85 -0.39
N ARG A 120 10.42 2.26 -1.64
CA ARG A 120 10.27 1.39 -2.81
C ARG A 120 11.65 0.94 -3.28
N ARG A 121 11.94 -0.36 -3.19
CA ARG A 121 13.20 -0.95 -3.68
C ARG A 121 12.97 -1.85 -4.89
N THR A 122 13.90 -1.83 -5.84
CA THR A 122 13.92 -2.83 -6.92
C THR A 122 14.55 -4.11 -6.38
N ILE A 123 13.86 -5.23 -6.57
CA ILE A 123 14.33 -6.57 -6.27
C ILE A 123 14.20 -7.46 -7.50
N THR A 124 14.99 -8.52 -7.56
CA THR A 124 14.91 -9.55 -8.59
C THR A 124 14.21 -10.76 -7.98
N LEU A 125 13.19 -11.27 -8.66
CA LEU A 125 12.44 -12.47 -8.28
C LEU A 125 13.18 -13.74 -8.74
N ASP A 126 12.69 -14.91 -8.31
CA ASP A 126 13.22 -16.23 -8.66
C ASP A 126 13.29 -16.48 -10.18
N ASP A 127 12.31 -15.97 -10.92
CA ASP A 127 12.22 -16.05 -12.38
C ASP A 127 13.12 -15.04 -13.13
N GLY A 128 13.92 -14.24 -12.41
CA GLY A 128 14.78 -13.19 -12.96
C GLY A 128 14.04 -11.87 -13.25
N THR A 129 12.74 -11.79 -12.97
CA THR A 129 11.96 -10.57 -13.17
C THR A 129 12.34 -9.50 -12.16
N ARG A 130 12.59 -8.27 -12.62
CA ARG A 130 12.76 -7.11 -11.74
C ARG A 130 11.41 -6.51 -11.37
N ALA A 131 11.18 -6.39 -10.07
CA ALA A 131 9.96 -5.86 -9.50
C ALA A 131 10.25 -4.85 -8.39
N TRP A 132 9.37 -3.89 -8.20
CA TRP A 132 9.35 -3.01 -7.05
C TRP A 132 8.75 -3.74 -5.84
N VAL A 133 9.35 -3.57 -4.67
CA VAL A 133 8.79 -4.00 -3.39
C VAL A 133 8.76 -2.81 -2.43
N TYR A 134 7.70 -2.75 -1.63
CA TYR A 134 7.61 -1.79 -0.53
C TYR A 134 8.22 -2.40 0.71
N LEU A 135 9.26 -1.76 1.24
CA LEU A 135 9.94 -2.15 2.48
C LEU A 135 9.71 -1.07 3.52
N ARG A 136 9.43 -1.45 4.76
CA ARG A 136 9.20 -0.48 5.82
C ARG A 136 10.50 0.25 6.14
N LEU A 137 10.42 1.57 6.33
CA LEU A 137 11.56 2.36 6.80
C LEU A 137 11.92 1.93 8.21
N THR A 138 13.20 1.65 8.46
CA THR A 138 13.70 1.41 9.82
C THR A 138 13.70 2.72 10.63
N GLU A 139 13.70 2.63 11.96
CA GLU A 139 13.70 3.81 12.84
C GLU A 139 14.86 4.78 12.54
N GLU A 140 16.03 4.26 12.16
CA GLU A 140 17.19 5.08 11.75
C GLU A 140 16.93 5.89 10.47
N GLN A 141 16.18 5.34 9.51
CA GLN A 141 15.82 6.04 8.28
C GLN A 141 14.68 7.05 8.52
N ASN A 142 13.74 6.73 9.42
CA ASN A 142 12.68 7.65 9.83
C ASN A 142 13.22 8.87 10.59
N ALA A 143 14.32 8.73 11.33
CA ALA A 143 14.98 9.84 12.03
C ALA A 143 15.64 10.85 11.07
N PHE A 144 15.92 10.44 9.83
CA PHE A 144 16.52 11.30 8.80
C PHE A 144 15.49 11.99 7.90
N VAL A 145 14.21 11.60 7.97
CA VAL A 145 13.11 12.38 7.42
C VAL A 145 12.93 13.57 8.36
N PRO A 146 13.20 14.82 7.94
CA PRO A 146 12.94 15.98 8.78
C PRO A 146 11.49 15.86 9.25
N HIS A 147 11.25 15.94 10.55
CA HIS A 147 9.90 16.05 11.09
C HIS A 147 9.23 17.26 10.43
N ALA A 148 8.54 17.03 9.32
CA ALA A 148 7.51 17.94 8.88
C ALA A 148 6.45 17.84 9.97
N ASP A 149 6.40 18.87 10.82
CA ASP A 149 5.40 19.02 11.87
C ASP A 149 4.01 18.70 11.30
N PHE A 150 3.48 17.51 11.60
CA PHE A 150 2.10 17.18 11.35
C PHE A 150 1.31 17.57 12.62
N PRO A 151 0.57 18.69 12.64
CA PRO A 151 -0.15 19.11 13.83
C PRO A 151 -1.50 18.39 13.92
N PHE A 152 -1.52 17.05 13.91
CA PHE A 152 -2.76 16.29 14.18
C PHE A 152 -2.45 14.98 14.92
N ALA A 153 -1.95 15.10 16.15
CA ALA A 153 -2.17 14.08 17.17
C ALA A 153 -3.55 14.33 17.80
N LEU A 154 -4.58 13.73 17.23
CA LEU A 154 -5.88 13.55 17.89
C LEU A 154 -6.18 12.05 17.95
N ILE A 155 -5.79 11.43 19.05
CA ILE A 155 -6.30 10.14 19.53
C ILE A 155 -6.36 10.27 21.08
N PRO A 156 -7.44 9.80 21.74
CA PRO A 156 -8.13 10.49 22.85
C PRO A 156 -7.46 10.46 24.22
#